data_AF-A0ABD0N7N6-F1
#
_entry.id   AF-A0ABD0N7N6-F1
#
_cell.length_a   1.000
_cell.length_b   1.000
_cell.length_c   1.000
_cell.angle_alpha   90.00
_cell.angle_beta   90.00
_cell.angle_gamma   90.00
#
_symmetry.space_group_name_H-M   'P 1'
#
loop_
_entity.id
_entity.type
_entity.pdbx_description
1 polymer ?
#
loop_
_entity_poly.entity_id
_entity_poly.type
_entity_poly.pdbx_seq_one_letter_code
_entity_poly.pdbx_strand_id
1 'polypeptide(L)' 'PLLARIVEEPTAVVSPEITTIDLNTFQFHKPVASARAHNRGNFDWSLTFGWEAIPDYENAKRKDETYPVK' A
#
# COMPACT_ATOMS: atom_id res chain seq x y z
N PRO A 1 -1.01 12.04 -4.69
CA PRO A 1 -0.73 10.78 -5.43
C PRO A 1 -1.99 10.11 -5.99
N LEU A 2 -3.03 9.86 -5.18
CA LEU A 2 -4.21 9.09 -5.62
C LEU A 2 -4.94 9.71 -6.83
N LEU A 3 -5.36 10.97 -6.72
CA LEU A 3 -6.06 11.65 -7.81
C LEU A 3 -5.18 11.85 -9.05
N ALA A 4 -3.90 12.16 -8.86
CA ALA A 4 -2.94 12.28 -9.96
C ALA A 4 -2.87 10.97 -10.75
N ARG A 5 -2.91 9.82 -10.06
CA ARG A 5 -2.88 8.51 -10.71
C ARG A 5 -4.15 8.20 -11.50
N ILE A 6 -5.31 8.59 -11.00
CA ILE A 6 -6.59 8.45 -11.71
C ILE A 6 -6.61 9.34 -12.97
N VAL A 7 -6.01 10.54 -12.89
CA VAL A 7 -5.87 11.43 -14.06
C VAL A 7 -4.98 10.79 -15.12
N GLU A 8 -3.88 10.14 -14.74
CA GLU A 8 -2.99 9.41 -15.66
C GLU A 8 -3.63 8.15 -16.25
N GLU A 9 -4.35 7.39 -15.44
CA GLU A 9 -4.99 6.13 -15.82
C GLU A 9 -6.41 6.06 -15.23
N PRO A 10 -7.44 6.50 -15.97
CA PRO A 10 -8.82 6.58 -15.47
C PRO A 10 -9.44 5.23 -15.08
N THR A 11 -8.87 4.12 -15.56
CA THR A 11 -9.28 2.76 -15.19
C THR A 11 -8.62 2.26 -13.91
N ALA A 12 -7.66 3.00 -13.34
CA ALA A 12 -6.97 2.60 -12.13
C ALA A 12 -7.85 2.82 -10.89
N VAL A 13 -8.05 1.75 -10.12
CA VAL A 13 -8.55 1.83 -8.74
C VAL A 13 -7.34 1.94 -7.82
N VAL A 14 -7.27 3.00 -7.03
CA VAL A 14 -6.11 3.31 -6.19
C VAL A 14 -6.50 3.34 -4.71
N SER A 15 -5.62 2.82 -3.86
CA SER A 15 -5.79 2.81 -2.40
C SER A 15 -4.62 3.51 -1.72
N PRO A 16 -4.84 4.26 -0.62
CA PRO A 16 -3.76 4.80 0.18
C PRO A 16 -3.04 3.68 0.94
N GLU A 17 -1.81 3.94 1.37
CA GLU A 17 -1.19 3.15 2.42
C GLU A 17 -1.95 3.35 3.73
N ILE A 18 -2.46 2.25 4.30
CA ILE A 18 -3.27 2.27 5.51
C ILE A 18 -2.33 2.14 6.70
N THR A 19 -2.21 3.21 7.49
CA THR A 19 -1.51 3.15 8.77
C THR A 19 -2.45 2.81 9.93
N THR A 20 -1.89 2.24 10.98
CA THR A 20 -2.64 1.86 12.19
C THR A 20 -2.82 3.07 13.11
N ILE A 21 -4.03 3.20 13.66
CA ILE A 21 -4.32 4.04 14.80
C ILE A 21 -4.61 3.10 15.96
N ASP A 22 -3.84 3.21 17.04
CA ASP A 22 -4.03 2.36 18.21
C ASP A 22 -5.41 2.60 18.84
N LEU A 23 -6.14 1.52 19.11
CA LEU A 23 -7.53 1.58 19.57
C LEU A 23 -7.68 2.19 20.97
N ASN A 24 -6.68 2.02 21.84
CA ASN A 24 -6.78 2.42 23.24
C ASN A 24 -6.23 3.82 23.49
N THR A 25 -5.18 4.20 22.76
CA THR A 25 -4.43 5.45 22.94
C THR A 25 -4.70 6.46 21.83
N PHE A 26 -5.34 6.06 20.74
CA PHE A 26 -5.48 6.86 19.52
C PHE A 26 -4.14 7.32 18.92
N GLN A 27 -3.05 6.61 19.24
CA GLN A 27 -1.74 6.92 18.70
C GLN A 27 -1.72 6.63 17.20
N PHE A 28 -1.37 7.65 16.41
CA PHE A 28 -1.20 7.53 14.97
C PHE A 28 0.22 7.07 14.63
N HIS A 29 0.35 5.91 13.98
CA HIS A 29 1.63 5.40 13.52
C HIS A 29 2.06 6.18 12.28
N LYS A 30 2.94 7.18 12.45
CA LYS A 30 3.36 8.03 11.34
C LYS A 30 4.20 7.23 10.34
N PRO A 31 3.94 7.36 9.02
CA PRO A 31 4.84 6.82 8.01
C PRO A 31 6.21 7.48 8.16
N VAL A 32 7.27 6.67 8.03
CA VAL A 32 8.65 7.15 8.07
C VAL A 32 9.06 7.48 6.64
N ALA A 33 9.76 8.60 6.41
CA ALA A 33 10.16 9.05 5.07
C ALA A 33 11.10 8.08 4.31
N SER A 34 11.59 7.04 4.99
CA SER A 34 12.42 5.97 4.42
C SER A 34 11.69 4.62 4.35
N ALA A 35 10.45 4.55 4.84
CA ALA A 35 9.69 3.32 4.88
C ALA A 35 8.88 3.18 3.59
N ARG A 36 9.31 2.25 2.74
CA ARG A 36 8.54 1.85 1.56
C ARG A 36 7.26 1.14 2.00
N ALA A 37 6.21 1.14 1.18
CA ALA A 37 5.13 0.17 1.38
C ALA A 37 5.73 -1.25 1.31
N HIS A 38 5.48 -2.07 2.35
CA HIS A 38 6.01 -3.44 2.48
C HIS A 38 4.96 -4.51 2.17
N ASN A 39 3.68 -4.18 2.33
CA ASN A 39 2.59 -5.13 2.25
C ASN A 39 1.65 -4.82 1.08
N ARG A 40 1.11 -5.88 0.47
CA ARG A 40 -0.02 -5.82 -0.46
C ARG A 40 -1.18 -6.65 0.08
N GLY A 41 -2.39 -6.35 -0.36
CA GLY A 41 -3.58 -7.11 0.01
C GLY A 41 -3.60 -8.49 -0.67
N ASN A 42 -4.02 -9.51 0.05
CA ASN A 42 -4.28 -10.84 -0.49
C ASN A 42 -5.59 -11.43 0.06
N PHE A 43 -5.95 -12.61 -0.44
CA PHE A 43 -7.05 -13.41 0.08
C PHE A 43 -6.59 -14.84 0.29
N ASP A 44 -7.02 -15.45 1.40
CA ASP A 44 -6.90 -16.89 1.59
C ASP A 44 -8.07 -17.65 0.95
N TRP A 45 -8.01 -18.99 1.00
CA TRP A 45 -9.06 -19.86 0.44
C TRP A 45 -10.39 -19.81 1.21
N SER A 46 -10.44 -19.18 2.37
CA SER A 46 -11.66 -18.90 3.12
C SER A 46 -12.28 -17.54 2.75
N LEU A 47 -11.69 -16.84 1.76
CA LEU A 47 -12.06 -15.48 1.34
C LEU A 47 -11.82 -14.41 2.41
N THR A 48 -10.88 -14.67 3.32
CA THR A 48 -10.47 -13.68 4.33
C THR A 48 -9.40 -12.77 3.75
N PHE A 49 -9.57 -11.46 3.91
CA PHE A 49 -8.55 -10.47 3.52
C PHE A 49 -7.34 -10.54 4.45
N GLY A 50 -6.15 -10.49 3.86
CA GLY A 50 -4.88 -10.46 4.59
C GLY A 50 -3.87 -9.48 3.99
N TRP A 51 -2.71 -9.43 4.63
CA TRP A 51 -1.55 -8.68 4.18
C TRP A 51 -0.40 -9.64 3.92
N GLU A 52 0.26 -9.49 2.78
CA GLU A 52 1.49 -10.23 2.45
C GLU A 52 2.60 -9.29 2.01
N ALA A 53 3.85 -9.73 2.19
CA ALA A 53 5.01 -8.98 1.75
C ALA A 53 5.02 -8.81 0.22
N ILE A 54 5.42 -7.63 -0.25
CA ILE A 54 5.57 -7.36 -1.68
C ILE A 54 6.73 -8.20 -2.22
N PRO A 55 6.54 -8.99 -3.29
CA PRO A 55 7.59 -9.79 -3.88
C PRO A 55 8.76 -8.96 -4.45
N ASP A 56 9.96 -9.54 -4.47
CA ASP A 56 11.18 -8.87 -4.93
C ASP A 56 11.08 -8.32 -6.36
N TYR A 57 10.36 -9.01 -7.25
CA TYR A 57 10.19 -8.57 -8.64
C TYR A 57 9.31 -7.31 -8.76
N GLU A 58 8.35 -7.09 -7.85
CA GLU A 58 7.58 -5.84 -7.80
C GLU A 58 8.39 -4.73 -7.13
N ASN A 59 9.16 -5.06 -6.09
CA ASN A 59 10.09 -4.10 -5.48
C ASN A 59 11.14 -3.60 -6.49
N ALA A 60 11.61 -4.46 -7.39
CA ALA A 60 12.58 -4.09 -8.44
C ALA A 60 11.99 -3.13 -9.49
N LYS A 61 10.67 -3.18 -9.74
CA LYS A 61 9.99 -2.25 -10.67
C LYS A 61 9.79 -0.86 -10.06
N ARG A 62 9.78 -0.76 -8.73
CA ARG A 62 9.56 0.49 -7.98
C ARG A 62 10.88 1.23 -7.79
N LYS A 63 11.07 2.31 -8.56
CA LYS A 63 12.26 3.18 -8.44
C LYS A 63 12.21 4.04 -7.17
N ASP A 64 11.01 4.48 -6.80
CA ASP A 64 10.73 5.29 -5.62
C ASP A 64 9.31 4.98 -5.07
N GLU A 65 8.91 5.68 -4.02
CA GLU A 65 7.63 5.49 -3.33
C GLU A 65 6.41 6.03 -4.09
N THR A 66 6.61 6.81 -5.16
CA THR A 66 5.53 7.31 -6.01
C THR A 66 5.02 6.26 -6.99
N TYR A 67 5.80 5.19 -7.22
CA TYR A 67 5.41 4.08 -8.07
C TYR A 67 4.33 3.20 -7.39
N PRO A 68 3.21 2.91 -8.08
CA PRO A 68 2.16 2.06 -7.54
C PRO A 68 2.66 0.60 -7.40
N VAL A 69 2.17 -0.08 -6.36
CA VAL A 69 2.33 -1.53 -6.20
C VAL A 69 1.28 -2.22 -7.07
N LYS A 70 1.71 -3.11 -7.97
CA LYS A 70 0.84 -3.90 -8.85
C LYS A 70 0.77 -5.37 -8.43
#